data_AF-A0A4Q0Z7D3-F1
#
_entry.id   AF-A0A4Q0Z7D3-F1
#
_cell.length_a   1.000
_cell.length_b   1.000
_cell.length_c   1.000
_cell.angle_alpha   90.00
_cell.angle_beta   90.00
_cell.angle_gamma   90.00
#
_symmetry.space_group_name_H-M   'P 1'
#
loop_
_entity.id
_entity.type
_entity.pdbx_description
1 polymer ?
#
loop_
_entity_poly.entity_id
_entity_poly.type
_entity_poly.pdbx_seq_one_letter_code
_entity_poly.pdbx_strand_id
1 'polypeptide(L)'
;MLFMSSAKQKLEFILENISNIEEFKTKYKTIEALLTDSMGYNATLMCLFQIGETLHKLRDESFADKLPIKGTYDVRNFIAHDYEGVNKVIIEDVIRLHLPQLKANIEVILPKI
;
A
#
# COMPACT_ATOMS: atom_id res chain seq x y z
N MET A 1 2.55 10.13 19.84
CA MET A 1 2.96 9.79 18.47
C MET A 1 3.51 8.37 18.54
N LEU A 2 2.79 7.38 17.99
CA LEU A 2 3.11 5.95 18.18
C LEU A 2 4.46 5.61 17.51
N PHE A 3 5.47 5.34 18.33
CA PHE A 3 6.69 4.68 17.89
C PHE A 3 6.33 3.24 17.49
N MET A 4 6.29 2.94 16.18
CA MET A 4 6.23 1.55 15.69
C MET A 4 7.60 0.92 15.94
N SER A 5 7.71 0.01 16.90
CA SER A 5 8.99 -0.47 17.41
C SER A 5 9.42 -1.84 16.87
N SER A 6 8.52 -2.64 16.29
CA SER A 6 8.88 -3.95 15.71
C SER A 6 8.55 -4.08 14.21
N ALA A 7 9.33 -4.93 13.52
CA ALA A 7 9.09 -5.32 12.14
C ALA A 7 7.66 -5.87 11.93
N LYS A 8 7.17 -6.65 12.91
CA LYS A 8 5.82 -7.18 12.96
C LYS A 8 4.75 -6.08 12.91
N GLN A 9 4.86 -5.05 13.74
CA GLN A 9 3.90 -3.94 13.75
C GLN A 9 3.85 -3.18 12.41
N LYS A 10 5.01 -3.03 11.74
CA LYS A 10 5.08 -2.43 10.41
C LYS A 10 4.35 -3.26 9.36
N LEU A 11 4.50 -4.59 9.41
CA LEU A 11 3.78 -5.50 8.53
C LEU A 11 2.26 -5.49 8.80
N GLU A 12 1.85 -5.49 10.07
CA GLU A 12 0.44 -5.38 10.46
C GLU A 12 -0.19 -4.07 9.97
N PHE A 13 0.54 -2.96 10.09
CA PHE A 13 0.08 -1.65 9.58
C PHE A 13 -0.04 -1.61 8.05
N ILE A 14 0.84 -2.31 7.32
CA ILE A 14 0.69 -2.46 5.87
C ILE A 14 -0.60 -3.25 5.56
N LEU A 15 -0.85 -4.35 6.28
CA LEU A 15 -2.08 -5.15 6.11
C LEU A 15 -3.34 -4.33 6.43
N GLU A 16 -3.31 -3.50 7.47
CA GLU A 16 -4.39 -2.59 7.82
C GLU A 16 -4.69 -1.62 6.68
N ASN A 17 -3.66 -1.00 6.09
CA ASN A 17 -3.83 -0.10 4.95
C ASN A 17 -4.38 -0.81 3.70
N ILE A 18 -3.94 -2.05 3.45
CA ILE A 18 -4.52 -2.87 2.37
C ILE A 18 -6.00 -3.15 2.64
N SER A 19 -6.35 -3.52 3.87
CA SER A 19 -7.73 -3.76 4.28
C SER A 19 -8.60 -2.51 4.15
N ASN A 20 -8.06 -1.33 4.47
CA ASN A 20 -8.78 -0.06 4.29
C ASN A 20 -9.11 0.19 2.81
N ILE A 21 -8.16 -0.04 1.89
CA ILE A 21 -8.41 0.06 0.44
C ILE A 21 -9.45 -0.97 -0.01
N GLU A 22 -9.39 -2.20 0.51
CA GLU A 22 -10.40 -3.24 0.28
C GLU A 22 -11.79 -2.79 0.76
N GLU A 23 -11.89 -2.15 1.93
CA GLU A 23 -13.14 -1.60 2.46
C GLU A 23 -13.65 -0.45 1.60
N PHE A 24 -12.77 0.48 1.19
CA PHE A 24 -13.15 1.59 0.31
C PHE A 24 -13.80 1.05 -0.97
N LYS A 25 -13.21 0.03 -1.60
CA LYS A 25 -13.79 -0.62 -2.79
C LYS A 25 -15.22 -1.11 -2.57
N THR A 26 -15.58 -1.59 -1.38
CA THR A 26 -16.96 -2.05 -1.10
C THR A 26 -18.00 -0.93 -1.14
N LYS A 27 -17.57 0.33 -0.96
CA LYS A 27 -18.44 1.51 -1.00
C LYS A 27 -18.71 2.01 -2.43
N TYR A 28 -18.01 1.48 -3.43
CA TYR A 28 -18.15 1.87 -4.84
C TYR A 28 -18.43 0.64 -5.73
N LYS A 29 -19.04 0.86 -6.90
CA LYS A 29 -19.35 -0.24 -7.84
C LYS A 29 -18.11 -0.78 -8.56
N THR A 30 -17.13 0.09 -8.81
CA THR A 30 -15.90 -0.21 -9.55
C THR A 30 -14.71 0.53 -8.93
N ILE A 31 -13.49 0.07 -9.20
CA ILE A 31 -12.28 0.80 -8.80
C ILE A 31 -12.20 2.16 -9.51
N GLU A 32 -12.58 2.22 -10.79
CA GLU A 32 -12.68 3.49 -11.51
C GLU A 32 -13.61 4.51 -10.81
N ALA A 33 -14.76 4.05 -10.29
CA ALA A 33 -15.68 4.90 -9.54
C ALA A 33 -15.04 5.39 -8.22
N LEU A 34 -14.33 4.51 -7.50
CA LEU A 34 -13.54 4.88 -6.32
C LEU A 34 -12.48 5.94 -6.64
N LEU A 35 -11.77 5.79 -7.76
CA LEU A 35 -10.68 6.70 -8.17
C LEU A 35 -11.19 7.98 -8.83
N THR A 36 -12.46 8.05 -9.21
CA THR A 36 -13.11 9.27 -9.73
C THR A 36 -13.73 10.11 -8.62
N ASP A 37 -14.17 9.48 -7.53
CA ASP A 37 -14.60 10.18 -6.33
C ASP A 37 -13.40 10.80 -5.59
N SER A 38 -13.47 12.10 -5.30
CA SER A 38 -12.35 12.84 -4.68
C SER A 38 -11.94 12.28 -3.31
N MET A 39 -12.91 11.91 -2.48
CA MET A 39 -12.65 11.37 -1.15
C MET A 39 -12.06 9.96 -1.23
N GLY A 40 -12.68 9.10 -2.04
CA GLY A 40 -12.21 7.73 -2.29
C GLY A 40 -10.81 7.70 -2.88
N TYR A 41 -10.54 8.56 -3.86
CA TYR A 41 -9.22 8.72 -4.47
C TYR A 41 -8.17 9.16 -3.45
N ASN A 42 -8.44 10.24 -2.70
CA ASN A 42 -7.49 10.77 -1.72
C ASN A 42 -7.21 9.78 -0.59
N ALA A 43 -8.25 9.07 -0.10
CA ALA A 43 -8.10 8.04 0.91
C ALA A 43 -7.25 6.87 0.39
N THR A 44 -7.48 6.44 -0.85
CA THR A 44 -6.70 5.38 -1.50
C THR A 44 -5.24 5.77 -1.65
N LEU A 45 -4.95 6.98 -2.15
CA LEU A 45 -3.58 7.47 -2.28
C LEU A 45 -2.86 7.57 -0.94
N MET A 46 -3.56 8.01 0.11
CA MET A 46 -2.99 8.07 1.46
C MET A 46 -2.57 6.68 1.96
N CYS A 47 -3.41 5.67 1.80
CA CYS A 47 -3.06 4.30 2.17
C CYS A 47 -1.87 3.77 1.35
N LEU A 48 -1.85 3.99 0.04
CA LEU A 48 -0.71 3.58 -0.82
C LEU A 48 0.59 4.27 -0.43
N PHE A 49 0.54 5.56 -0.09
CA PHE A 49 1.69 6.30 0.42
C PHE A 49 2.21 5.72 1.73
N GLN A 50 1.32 5.44 2.70
CA GLN A 50 1.69 4.85 3.98
C GLN A 50 2.29 3.44 3.83
N ILE A 51 1.74 2.63 2.92
CA ILE A 51 2.29 1.32 2.56
C ILE A 51 3.72 1.46 2.04
N GLY A 52 3.95 2.34 1.06
CA GLY A 52 5.28 2.56 0.47
C GLY A 52 6.30 3.05 1.49
N GLU A 53 5.93 4.01 2.34
CA GLU A 53 6.77 4.50 3.43
C GLU A 53 7.14 3.41 4.43
N THR A 54 6.18 2.55 4.77
CA THR A 54 6.38 1.52 5.78
C THR A 54 7.23 0.38 5.24
N LEU A 55 7.04 0.00 3.97
CA LEU A 55 7.91 -0.97 3.29
C LEU A 55 9.34 -0.48 3.22
N HIS A 56 9.58 0.80 2.89
CA HIS A 56 10.94 1.33 2.86
C HIS A 56 11.66 1.21 4.23
N LYS A 57 10.94 1.28 5.35
CA LYS A 57 11.48 1.08 6.71
C LYS A 57 11.79 -0.39 7.05
N LEU A 58 11.42 -1.33 6.19
CA LEU A 58 11.69 -2.77 6.31
C LEU A 58 12.82 -3.25 5.40
N ARG A 59 13.46 -2.35 4.61
CA ARG A 59 14.48 -2.71 3.62
C ARG A 59 15.71 -3.43 4.17
N ASP A 60 16.00 -3.22 5.46
CA ASP A 60 17.18 -3.79 6.14
C ASP A 60 16.82 -5.06 6.94
N GLU A 61 15.56 -5.51 6.90
CA GLU A 61 15.12 -6.73 7.58
C GLU A 61 15.55 -7.99 6.82
N SER A 62 15.82 -9.08 7.53
CA SER A 62 16.28 -10.35 6.93
C SER A 62 15.32 -10.98 5.91
N PHE A 63 14.04 -10.56 5.93
CA PHE A 63 13.01 -11.02 5.00
C PHE A 63 12.70 -10.01 3.88
N ALA A 64 13.42 -8.89 3.79
CA ALA A 64 13.14 -7.80 2.86
C ALA A 64 13.07 -8.25 1.39
N ASP A 65 13.88 -9.24 0.99
CA ASP A 65 13.89 -9.80 -0.38
C ASP A 65 12.57 -10.45 -0.80
N LYS A 66 11.68 -10.77 0.15
CA LYS A 66 10.34 -11.32 -0.11
C LYS A 66 9.29 -10.23 -0.33
N LEU A 67 9.64 -8.97 -0.12
CA LEU A 67 8.75 -7.83 -0.25
C LEU A 67 9.13 -7.00 -1.49
N PRO A 68 8.17 -6.35 -2.16
CA PRO A 68 8.40 -5.54 -3.35
C PRO A 68 8.98 -4.15 -3.02
N ILE A 69 10.02 -4.09 -2.17
CA ILE A 69 10.59 -2.85 -1.61
C ILE A 69 10.90 -1.82 -2.69
N LYS A 70 11.50 -2.25 -3.81
CA LYS A 70 11.89 -1.38 -4.92
C LYS A 70 10.67 -0.78 -5.64
N GLY A 71 9.69 -1.61 -6.02
CA GLY A 71 8.50 -1.14 -6.74
C GLY A 71 7.63 -0.19 -5.93
N THR A 72 7.68 -0.28 -4.59
CA THR A 72 6.92 0.63 -3.73
C THR A 72 7.55 2.00 -3.55
N TYR A 73 8.86 2.13 -3.80
CA TYR A 73 9.51 3.44 -3.88
C TYR A 73 8.96 4.25 -5.05
N ASP A 74 8.74 3.59 -6.18
CA ASP A 74 8.21 4.22 -7.39
C ASP A 74 6.76 4.70 -7.18
N VAL A 75 5.91 3.89 -6.53
CA VAL A 75 4.53 4.28 -6.18
C VAL A 75 4.52 5.47 -5.19
N ARG A 76 5.34 5.42 -4.13
CA ARG A 76 5.43 6.52 -3.15
C ARG A 76 5.94 7.82 -3.78
N ASN A 77 6.96 7.74 -4.63
CA ASN A 77 7.51 8.91 -5.31
C ASN A 77 6.51 9.52 -6.29
N PHE A 78 5.82 8.68 -7.06
CA PHE A 78 4.79 9.15 -8.00
C PHE A 78 3.66 9.88 -7.29
N ILE A 79 3.17 9.34 -6.17
CA ILE A 79 2.11 9.99 -5.37
C ILE A 79 2.59 11.30 -4.74
N ALA A 80 3.84 11.35 -4.26
CA ALA A 80 4.38 12.51 -3.55
C ALA A 80 4.77 13.68 -4.46
N HIS A 81 5.22 13.41 -5.69
CA HIS A 81 5.78 14.42 -6.59
C HIS A 81 4.85 14.81 -7.74
N ASP A 82 4.00 13.90 -8.23
CA ASP A 82 3.12 14.13 -9.39
C ASP A 82 1.62 14.06 -9.02
N TYR A 83 1.25 14.42 -7.79
CA TYR A 83 -0.11 14.24 -7.22
C TYR A 83 -1.27 14.68 -8.13
N GLU A 84 -1.12 15.79 -8.88
CA GLU A 84 -2.13 16.29 -9.83
C GLU A 84 -2.17 15.52 -11.16
N GLY A 85 -1.08 14.83 -11.52
CA GLY A 85 -0.90 14.05 -12.75
C GLY A 85 -0.87 12.54 -12.55
N VAL A 86 -1.18 12.04 -11.35
CA VAL A 86 -1.18 10.60 -11.05
C VAL A 86 -2.13 9.87 -12.01
N ASN A 87 -1.56 8.99 -12.82
CA ASN A 87 -2.29 8.18 -13.77
C ASN A 87 -3.12 7.14 -13.01
N LYS A 88 -4.43 7.35 -12.96
CA LYS A 88 -5.38 6.48 -12.26
C LYS A 88 -5.35 5.03 -12.75
N VAL A 89 -4.93 4.78 -13.99
CA VAL A 89 -4.73 3.42 -14.51
C VAL A 89 -3.61 2.70 -13.76
N ILE A 90 -2.50 3.39 -13.47
CA ILE A 90 -1.39 2.82 -12.68
C ILE A 90 -1.87 2.51 -11.26
N ILE A 91 -2.64 3.41 -10.66
CA ILE A 91 -3.20 3.19 -9.31
C ILE A 91 -4.17 2.00 -9.31
N GLU A 92 -5.01 1.87 -10.34
CA GLU A 92 -5.88 0.71 -10.50
C GLU A 92 -5.09 -0.60 -10.64
N ASP A 93 -4.01 -0.62 -11.42
CA ASP A 93 -3.13 -1.79 -11.55
C ASP A 93 -2.46 -2.15 -10.22
N VAL A 94 -2.01 -1.15 -9.45
CA VAL A 94 -1.49 -1.36 -8.09
C VAL A 94 -2.52 -2.04 -7.20
N ILE A 95 -3.76 -1.53 -7.21
CA ILE A 95 -4.84 -2.08 -6.38
C ILE A 95 -5.21 -3.51 -6.82
N ARG A 96 -5.25 -3.79 -8.12
CA ARG A 96 -5.70 -5.08 -8.67
C ARG A 96 -4.64 -6.16 -8.62
N LEU A 97 -3.38 -5.81 -8.91
CA LEU A 97 -2.32 -6.78 -9.16
C LEU A 97 -1.30 -6.82 -8.03
N HIS A 98 -0.86 -5.65 -7.55
CA HIS A 98 0.28 -5.56 -6.63
C HIS A 98 -0.11 -5.68 -5.16
N LEU A 99 -1.21 -5.07 -4.72
CA LEU A 99 -1.66 -5.17 -3.32
C LEU A 99 -2.00 -6.60 -2.89
N PRO A 100 -2.70 -7.43 -3.69
CA PRO A 100 -2.97 -8.81 -3.30
C PRO A 100 -1.69 -9.65 -3.15
N GLN A 101 -0.70 -9.43 -4.02
CA GLN A 101 0.59 -10.11 -3.93
C GLN A 101 1.37 -9.69 -2.68
N LEU A 102 1.39 -8.39 -2.39
CA LEU A 102 2.00 -7.85 -1.18
C LEU A 102 1.35 -8.45 0.07
N LYS A 103 0.02 -8.47 0.14
CA LYS A 103 -0.75 -9.07 1.24
C LYS A 103 -0.36 -10.52 1.46
N ALA A 104 -0.36 -11.33 0.40
CA ALA A 104 0.01 -12.74 0.47
C ALA A 104 1.47 -12.95 0.96
N ASN A 105 2.41 -12.13 0.48
CA ASN A 105 3.80 -12.21 0.92
C ASN A 105 3.94 -11.89 2.43
N ILE A 106 3.23 -10.87 2.91
CA ILE A 106 3.24 -10.50 4.32
C ILE A 106 2.61 -11.59 5.18
N GLU A 107 1.48 -12.17 4.77
CA GLU A 107 0.81 -13.26 5.48
C GLU A 107 1.70 -14.52 5.60
N VAL A 108 2.65 -14.72 4.68
CA VAL A 108 3.65 -15.80 4.77
C VAL A 108 4.80 -15.47 5.72
N ILE A 109 5.14 -14.19 5.90
CA ILE A 109 6.25 -13.72 6.75
C ILE A 109 5.80 -13.59 8.20
N LEU A 110 4.64 -12.99 8.44
CA LEU A 110 4.16 -12.56 9.76
C LEU A 110 4.15 -13.68 10.83
N PRO A 111 3.78 -14.95 10.52
CA PRO A 111 3.81 -16.03 11.51
C PRO A 111 5.21 -16.50 11.90
N LYS A 112 6.26 -16.06 11.19
CA LYS A 112 7.65 -16.54 11.32
C LYS A 112 8.56 -15.55 12.05
N ILE A 113 8.03 -14.40 12.47
CA ILE A 113 8.78 -13.31 13.09
C ILE A 113 8.16 -12.85 14.42
#